data_AF-A0A1V4WA05-F1
#
_entry.id   AF-A0A1V4WA05-F1
#
_cell.length_a   1.000
_cell.length_b   1.000
_cell.length_c   1.000
_cell.angle_alpha   90.00
_cell.angle_beta   90.00
_cell.angle_gamma   90.00
#
_symmetry.space_group_name_H-M   'P 1'
#
loop_
_entity.id
_entity.type
_entity.pdbx_description
1 polymer ?
#
loop_
_entity_poly.entity_id
_entity_poly.type
_entity_poly.pdbx_seq_one_letter_code
_entity_poly.pdbx_strand_id
1 'polypeptide(L)'
;MISVFVAALAALLSAVLTKGRFCLGTCSVEWIPWADIGMVYYLIAAGLFAFKKQSKYLRYYMLAGVAVHVFLVIEMFFSGFCPACLSVAIASLYLVLVSFNVISEREPKSKNWYYAVLAIVLVIGIVYMTGKHAALENVAGEVGTARAVVEEDGRYWQVFRPDGTSVTLDLKKKPAVVFAWWCHPCDQVLSDIASMEERPYVLGLVMEGRGAKETLEKARLNGIPENEVYFRSDSNIKKVPVKIRYDGEKQVVEGIK
;
A
#
# COMPACT_ATOMS: atom_id res chain seq x y z
N MET A 1 19.28 -2.21 30.29
CA MET A 1 19.75 -1.67 28.99
C MET A 1 18.97 -2.27 27.83
N ILE A 2 18.92 -3.61 27.67
CA ILE A 2 18.19 -4.27 26.57
C ILE A 2 16.72 -3.81 26.48
N SER A 3 16.00 -3.71 27.61
CA SER A 3 14.58 -3.31 27.62
C SER A 3 14.32 -1.88 27.16
N VAL A 4 15.24 -0.95 27.45
CA VAL A 4 15.15 0.46 27.02
C VAL A 4 15.42 0.57 25.52
N PHE A 5 16.39 -0.22 25.01
CA PHE A 5 16.69 -0.28 23.58
C PHE A 5 15.51 -0.84 22.77
N VAL A 6 14.86 -1.90 23.26
CA VAL A 6 13.67 -2.49 22.62
C VAL A 6 12.49 -1.51 22.59
N ALA A 7 12.25 -0.77 23.69
CA ALA A 7 11.18 0.23 23.74
C ALA A 7 11.46 1.42 22.81
N ALA A 8 12.71 1.90 22.76
CA ALA A 8 13.11 2.97 21.84
C ALA A 8 13.03 2.54 20.37
N LEU A 9 13.42 1.30 20.06
CA LEU A 9 13.32 0.74 18.71
C LEU A 9 11.85 0.58 18.28
N ALA A 10 10.98 0.13 19.19
CA ALA A 10 9.54 0.06 18.94
C ALA A 10 8.93 1.45 18.67
N ALA A 11 9.31 2.48 19.45
CA ALA A 11 8.88 3.86 19.21
C ALA A 11 9.35 4.39 17.85
N LEU A 12 10.61 4.12 17.48
CA LEU A 12 11.18 4.54 16.20
C LEU A 12 10.47 3.85 15.02
N LEU A 13 10.25 2.54 15.10
CA LEU A 13 9.52 1.78 14.08
C LEU A 13 8.08 2.28 13.94
N SER A 14 7.40 2.55 15.05
CA SER A 14 6.05 3.13 15.03
C SER A 14 6.03 4.51 14.36
N ALA A 15 7.05 5.35 14.58
CA ALA A 15 7.15 6.67 13.95
C ALA A 15 7.47 6.58 12.44
N VAL A 16 8.29 5.62 12.02
CA VAL A 16 8.63 5.40 10.61
C VAL A 16 7.43 4.86 9.83
N LEU A 17 6.72 3.89 10.39
CA LEU A 17 5.55 3.28 9.75
C LEU A 17 4.38 4.27 9.61
N THR A 18 4.32 5.29 10.46
CA THR A 18 3.22 6.27 10.50
C THR A 18 3.47 7.53 9.69
N LYS A 19 4.72 7.95 9.53
CA LYS A 19 5.08 9.05 8.61
C LYS A 19 5.17 8.59 7.15
N GLY A 20 5.36 7.29 6.90
CA GLY A 20 5.17 6.73 5.57
C GLY A 20 3.68 6.80 5.21
N ARG A 21 3.33 7.31 4.03
CA ARG A 21 1.95 7.31 3.49
C ARG A 21 1.35 5.91 3.29
N PHE A 22 2.02 4.87 3.77
CA PHE A 22 1.65 3.45 3.68
C PHE A 22 0.23 3.15 4.17
N CYS A 23 -0.23 3.79 5.25
CA CYS A 23 -1.56 3.51 5.81
C CYS A 23 -2.66 4.43 5.28
N LEU A 24 -2.31 5.58 4.68
CA LEU A 24 -3.28 6.59 4.25
C LEU A 24 -4.10 6.15 3.03
N GLY A 25 -3.64 5.15 2.27
CA GLY A 25 -4.35 4.63 1.10
C GLY A 25 -5.37 3.53 1.39
N THR A 26 -5.19 2.74 2.46
CA THR A 26 -5.96 1.49 2.67
C THR A 26 -6.85 1.51 3.92
N CYS A 27 -6.63 2.41 4.86
CA CYS A 27 -7.39 2.48 6.10
C CYS A 27 -8.15 3.81 6.17
N SER A 28 -9.45 3.79 5.90
CA SER A 28 -10.38 4.93 5.93
C SER A 28 -10.62 5.57 7.31
N VAL A 29 -9.79 5.24 8.31
CA VAL A 29 -9.89 5.77 9.66
C VAL A 29 -9.04 7.05 9.76
N GLU A 30 -9.43 8.09 9.01
CA GLU A 30 -8.77 9.41 9.01
C GLU A 30 -8.85 10.14 10.37
N TRP A 31 -9.73 9.69 11.27
CA TRP A 31 -10.17 10.50 12.42
C TRP A 31 -9.36 10.30 13.70
N ILE A 32 -8.51 9.27 13.77
CA ILE A 32 -7.76 8.97 14.98
C ILE A 32 -6.27 8.95 14.65
N PRO A 33 -5.44 9.83 15.25
CA PRO A 33 -3.99 9.85 15.05
C PRO A 33 -3.35 8.68 15.79
N TRP A 34 -3.64 7.45 15.37
CA TRP A 34 -3.12 6.21 15.94
C TRP A 34 -1.59 6.23 16.04
N ALA A 35 -0.94 6.92 15.11
CA ALA A 35 0.47 7.21 15.09
C ALA A 35 0.98 7.92 16.35
N ASP A 36 0.35 9.05 16.67
CA ASP A 36 0.72 9.88 17.80
C ASP A 36 0.39 9.17 19.10
N ILE A 37 -0.75 8.48 19.16
CA ILE A 37 -1.15 7.66 20.31
C ILE A 37 -0.13 6.52 20.54
N GLY A 38 0.28 5.82 19.48
CA GLY A 38 1.28 4.76 19.55
C GLY A 38 2.64 5.27 20.02
N MET A 39 3.10 6.40 19.49
CA MET A 39 4.34 7.03 19.92
C MET A 39 4.32 7.43 21.41
N VAL A 40 3.24 8.08 21.86
CA VAL A 40 3.03 8.42 23.27
C VAL A 40 3.05 7.16 24.13
N TYR A 41 2.39 6.08 23.69
CA TYR A 41 2.38 4.80 24.39
C TYR A 41 3.80 4.24 24.59
N TYR A 42 4.60 4.19 23.52
CA TYR A 42 5.95 3.64 23.60
C TYR A 42 6.91 4.52 24.41
N LEU A 43 6.74 5.85 24.41
CA LEU A 43 7.51 6.76 25.26
C LEU A 43 7.25 6.50 26.75
N ILE A 44 5.98 6.33 27.14
CA ILE A 44 5.62 5.99 28.52
C ILE A 44 6.18 4.61 28.88
N ALA A 45 6.05 3.62 28.00
CA ALA A 45 6.64 2.29 28.21
C ALA A 45 8.16 2.38 28.43
N ALA A 46 8.88 3.11 27.59
CA ALA A 46 10.32 3.31 27.71
C ALA A 46 10.70 3.99 29.03
N GLY A 47 9.96 5.02 29.44
CA GLY A 47 10.11 5.67 30.74
C GLY A 47 9.94 4.69 31.90
N LEU A 48 8.84 3.93 31.91
CA LEU A 48 8.57 2.91 32.93
C LEU A 48 9.68 1.84 33.00
N PHE A 49 10.27 1.46 31.86
CA PHE A 49 11.43 0.55 31.83
C PHE A 49 12.72 1.20 32.37
N ALA A 50 12.93 2.50 32.11
CA ALA A 50 14.14 3.22 32.54
C ALA A 50 14.23 3.35 34.06
N PHE A 51 13.09 3.53 34.76
CA PHE A 51 13.05 3.70 36.21
C PHE A 51 13.32 2.42 37.03
N LYS A 52 13.70 1.30 36.39
CA LYS A 52 14.13 -0.01 36.98
C LYS A 52 13.19 -0.66 38.00
N LYS A 53 12.11 0.01 38.41
CA LYS A 53 11.10 -0.54 39.30
C LYS A 53 10.13 -1.34 38.43
N GLN A 54 10.37 -2.65 38.32
CA GLN A 54 9.43 -3.63 37.74
C GLN A 54 8.14 -3.68 38.57
N SER A 55 7.39 -2.58 38.56
CA SER A 55 6.17 -2.42 39.32
C SER A 55 5.04 -3.14 38.60
N LYS A 56 4.02 -3.56 39.38
CA LYS A 56 2.78 -4.12 38.83
C LYS A 56 2.17 -3.19 37.77
N TYR A 57 2.40 -1.88 37.88
CA TYR A 57 1.97 -0.87 36.91
C TYR A 57 2.56 -1.07 35.51
N LEU A 58 3.85 -1.42 35.38
CA LEU A 58 4.44 -1.71 34.06
C LEU A 58 3.76 -2.93 33.42
N ARG A 59 3.44 -3.96 34.21
CA ARG A 59 2.70 -5.14 33.70
C ARG A 59 1.30 -4.78 33.23
N TYR A 60 0.56 -3.98 34.01
CA TYR A 60 -0.78 -3.51 33.60
C TYR A 60 -0.71 -2.63 32.35
N TYR A 61 0.29 -1.76 32.25
CA TYR A 61 0.50 -0.90 31.09
C TYR A 61 0.75 -1.73 29.82
N MET A 62 1.61 -2.74 29.90
CA MET A 62 1.89 -3.65 28.77
C MET A 62 0.67 -4.49 28.38
N LEU A 63 -0.13 -4.96 29.35
CA LEU A 63 -1.39 -5.66 29.08
C LEU A 63 -2.39 -4.77 28.33
N ALA A 64 -2.50 -3.49 28.73
CA ALA A 64 -3.38 -2.54 28.04
C ALA A 64 -2.96 -2.36 26.57
N GLY A 65 -1.65 -2.27 26.29
CA GLY A 65 -1.16 -2.22 24.92
C GLY A 65 -1.48 -3.47 24.10
N VAL A 66 -1.43 -4.67 24.69
CA VAL A 66 -1.85 -5.91 24.01
C VAL A 66 -3.32 -5.87 23.66
N ALA A 67 -4.18 -5.47 24.60
CA ALA A 67 -5.62 -5.37 24.35
C ALA A 67 -5.93 -4.42 23.19
N VAL A 68 -5.25 -3.26 23.13
CA VAL A 68 -5.37 -2.32 22.00
C VAL A 68 -4.94 -2.96 20.68
N HIS A 69 -3.82 -3.68 20.65
CA HIS A 69 -3.37 -4.35 19.42
C HIS A 69 -4.32 -5.46 18.97
N VAL A 70 -4.84 -6.26 19.90
CA VAL A 70 -5.86 -7.28 19.59
C VAL A 70 -7.10 -6.62 18.99
N PHE A 71 -7.58 -5.52 19.58
CA PHE A 71 -8.68 -4.75 19.02
C PHE A 71 -8.39 -4.24 17.60
N LEU A 72 -7.21 -3.66 17.36
CA LEU A 72 -6.82 -3.19 16.03
C LEU A 72 -6.73 -4.33 15.01
N VAL A 73 -6.24 -5.51 15.39
CA VAL A 73 -6.22 -6.70 14.52
C VAL A 73 -7.63 -7.16 14.17
N ILE A 74 -8.56 -7.12 15.13
CA ILE A 74 -9.97 -7.46 14.91
C ILE A 74 -10.61 -6.45 13.95
N GLU A 75 -10.43 -5.14 14.18
CA GLU A 75 -10.94 -4.09 13.30
C GLU A 75 -10.39 -4.23 11.86
N MET A 76 -9.09 -4.56 11.73
CA MET A 76 -8.49 -4.85 10.43
C MET A 76 -9.10 -6.08 9.76
N PHE A 77 -9.42 -7.14 10.52
CA PHE A 77 -10.06 -8.33 9.99
C PHE A 77 -11.41 -8.00 9.35
N PHE A 78 -12.18 -7.07 9.95
CA PHE A 78 -13.49 -6.66 9.44
C PHE A 78 -13.42 -5.59 8.33
N SER A 79 -12.38 -4.75 8.32
CA SER A 79 -12.24 -3.63 7.38
C SER A 79 -11.47 -3.96 6.10
N GLY A 80 -10.88 -5.15 6.01
CA GLY A 80 -10.02 -5.59 4.90
C GLY A 80 -8.55 -5.67 5.30
N PHE A 81 -7.88 -6.72 4.82
CA PHE A 81 -6.51 -7.05 5.22
C PHE A 81 -5.47 -6.12 4.56
N CYS A 82 -4.75 -5.35 5.38
CA CYS A 82 -3.45 -4.78 5.00
C CYS A 82 -2.32 -5.69 5.56
N PRO A 83 -1.58 -6.43 4.72
CA PRO A 83 -0.52 -7.34 5.17
C PRO A 83 0.57 -6.65 6.00
N ALA A 84 0.86 -5.39 5.71
CA ALA A 84 1.84 -4.59 6.44
C ALA A 84 1.41 -4.37 7.90
N CYS A 85 0.19 -3.85 8.11
CA CYS A 85 -0.35 -3.58 9.43
C CYS A 85 -0.53 -4.87 10.26
N LEU A 86 -0.92 -5.98 9.61
CA LEU A 86 -1.04 -7.28 10.29
C LEU A 86 0.32 -7.75 10.79
N SER A 87 1.35 -7.63 9.96
CA SER A 87 2.69 -8.06 10.33
C SER A 87 3.25 -7.25 11.49
N VAL A 88 3.01 -5.93 11.50
CA VAL A 88 3.38 -5.04 12.60
C VAL A 88 2.64 -5.42 13.90
N ALA A 89 1.35 -5.72 13.82
CA ALA A 89 0.57 -6.15 14.98
C ALA A 89 1.06 -7.50 15.54
N ILE A 90 1.42 -8.46 14.68
CA ILE A 90 2.01 -9.73 15.10
C ILE A 90 3.36 -9.49 15.77
N ALA A 91 4.21 -8.62 15.19
CA ALA A 91 5.52 -8.29 15.74
C ALA A 91 5.40 -7.64 17.13
N SER A 92 4.46 -6.71 17.31
CA SER A 92 4.23 -6.07 18.60
C SER A 92 3.67 -7.04 19.63
N LEU A 93 2.73 -7.91 19.25
CA LEU A 93 2.21 -8.97 20.14
C LEU A 93 3.34 -9.90 20.60
N TYR A 94 4.21 -10.32 19.68
CA TYR A 94 5.38 -11.15 19.98
C TYR A 94 6.34 -10.45 20.96
N LEU A 95 6.66 -9.17 20.70
CA LEU A 95 7.51 -8.37 21.61
C LEU A 95 6.92 -8.28 23.01
N VAL A 96 5.60 -8.14 23.16
CA VAL A 96 4.96 -8.12 24.47
C VAL A 96 5.07 -9.48 25.16
N LEU A 97 4.82 -10.59 24.46
CA LEU A 97 4.97 -11.94 25.02
C LEU A 97 6.41 -12.20 25.50
N VAL A 98 7.41 -11.80 24.70
CA VAL A 98 8.81 -11.83 25.09
C VAL A 98 9.04 -10.99 26.34
N SER A 99 8.47 -9.79 26.41
CA SER A 99 8.59 -8.91 27.58
C SER A 99 8.05 -9.58 28.84
N PHE A 100 6.92 -10.27 28.76
CA PHE A 100 6.35 -11.02 29.89
C PHE A 100 7.25 -12.17 30.35
N ASN A 101 7.84 -12.92 29.41
CA ASN A 101 8.79 -13.99 29.74
C ASN A 101 10.08 -13.45 30.36
N VAL A 102 10.61 -12.33 29.86
CA VAL A 102 11.82 -11.67 30.41
C VAL A 102 11.56 -11.07 31.80
N ILE A 103 10.33 -10.64 32.09
CA ILE A 103 9.91 -10.12 33.40
C ILE A 103 9.65 -11.26 34.40
N SER A 104 9.46 -12.50 33.94
CA SER A 104 9.40 -13.67 34.81
C SER A 104 10.82 -14.00 35.30
N GLU A 105 11.11 -13.72 36.57
CA GLU A 105 12.41 -13.95 37.22
C GLU A 105 12.92 -15.42 37.17
N ARG A 106 12.12 -16.34 36.61
CA ARG A 106 12.42 -17.77 36.54
C ARG A 106 13.35 -18.19 35.39
N GLU A 107 13.55 -17.37 34.35
CA GLU A 107 14.33 -17.80 33.19
C GLU A 107 15.80 -17.33 33.21
N PRO A 108 16.75 -18.19 32.82
CA PRO A 108 18.16 -17.85 32.75
C PRO A 108 18.41 -16.75 31.71
N LYS A 109 19.22 -15.75 32.07
CA LYS A 109 19.59 -14.59 31.23
C LYS A 109 20.14 -14.95 29.85
N SER A 110 20.63 -16.18 29.67
CA SER A 110 21.14 -16.70 28.39
C SER A 110 20.07 -16.92 27.33
N LYS A 111 18.77 -16.94 27.64
CA LYS A 111 17.72 -17.04 26.61
C LYS A 111 17.27 -15.69 26.05
N ASN A 112 17.62 -14.58 26.73
CA ASN A 112 17.16 -13.24 26.35
C ASN A 112 17.72 -12.76 25.01
N TRP A 113 18.92 -13.21 24.61
CA TRP A 113 19.49 -12.83 23.32
C TRP A 113 18.76 -13.47 22.14
N TYR A 114 18.28 -14.71 22.30
CA TYR A 114 17.52 -15.41 21.25
C TYR A 114 16.24 -14.65 20.89
N TYR A 115 15.49 -14.23 21.91
CA TYR A 115 14.27 -13.44 21.70
C TYR A 115 14.55 -12.07 21.07
N ALA A 116 15.67 -11.43 21.43
CA ALA A 116 16.07 -10.16 20.83
C ALA A 116 16.44 -10.33 19.34
N VAL A 117 17.21 -11.36 18.98
CA VAL A 117 17.58 -11.66 17.59
C VAL A 117 16.33 -11.99 16.77
N LEU A 118 15.43 -12.83 17.29
CA LEU A 118 14.21 -13.20 16.58
C LEU A 118 13.31 -11.98 16.32
N ALA A 119 13.17 -11.07 17.30
CA ALA A 119 12.44 -9.83 17.10
C ALA A 119 13.07 -8.94 16.01
N ILE A 120 14.40 -8.80 15.97
CA ILE A 120 15.11 -8.03 14.95
C ILE A 120 14.88 -8.63 13.55
N VAL A 121 15.03 -9.95 13.41
CA VAL A 121 14.81 -10.65 12.13
C VAL A 121 13.37 -10.45 11.65
N LEU A 122 12.40 -10.54 12.57
CA LEU A 122 10.99 -10.38 12.25
C LEU A 122 10.69 -8.93 11.79
N VAL A 123 11.26 -7.92 12.45
CA VAL A 123 11.16 -6.52 12.01
C VAL A 123 11.79 -6.31 10.62
N ILE A 124 13.00 -6.82 10.38
CA ILE A 124 13.68 -6.69 9.08
C ILE A 124 12.87 -7.35 7.97
N GLY A 125 12.33 -8.55 8.24
CA GLY A 125 11.47 -9.27 7.30
C GLY A 125 10.23 -8.45 6.94
N ILE A 126 9.59 -7.80 7.92
CA ILE A 126 8.44 -6.93 7.68
C ILE A 126 8.82 -5.74 6.81
N VAL A 127 9.88 -5.00 7.16
CA VAL A 127 10.34 -3.83 6.39
C VAL A 127 10.67 -4.21 4.94
N TYR A 128 11.29 -5.37 4.73
CA TYR A 128 11.62 -5.86 3.39
C TYR A 128 10.36 -6.22 2.57
N MET A 129 9.40 -6.91 3.19
CA MET A 129 8.15 -7.29 2.54
C MET A 129 7.27 -6.08 2.23
N THR A 130 7.20 -5.09 3.13
CA THR A 130 6.40 -3.87 2.91
C THR A 130 7.02 -2.96 1.87
N GLY A 131 8.36 -2.83 1.84
CA GLY A 131 9.07 -2.02 0.84
C GLY A 131 8.77 -2.41 -0.61
N LYS A 132 8.60 -3.71 -0.88
CA LYS A 132 8.23 -4.19 -2.23
C LYS A 132 6.79 -3.87 -2.62
N HIS A 133 5.86 -3.88 -1.66
CA HIS A 133 4.45 -3.56 -1.93
C HIS A 133 4.22 -2.05 -2.10
N ALA A 134 4.92 -1.19 -1.35
CA ALA A 134 4.82 0.26 -1.52
C ALA A 134 5.25 0.75 -2.90
N ALA A 135 6.20 0.09 -3.55
CA ALA A 135 6.61 0.48 -4.90
C ALA A 135 5.43 0.40 -5.88
N LEU A 136 4.52 -0.57 -5.72
CA LEU A 136 3.33 -0.73 -6.57
C LEU A 136 2.16 0.15 -6.12
N GLU A 137 1.97 0.35 -4.82
CA GLU A 137 0.91 1.22 -4.28
C GLU A 137 1.19 2.71 -4.48
N ASN A 138 2.45 3.14 -4.42
CA ASN A 138 2.80 4.55 -4.68
C ASN A 138 2.46 4.95 -6.12
N VAL A 139 2.60 4.04 -7.09
CA VAL A 139 2.12 4.26 -8.46
C VAL A 139 0.61 4.49 -8.48
N ALA A 140 -0.16 3.65 -7.79
CA ALA A 140 -1.63 3.80 -7.74
C ALA A 140 -2.09 5.06 -6.97
N GLY A 141 -1.36 5.46 -5.92
CA GLY A 141 -1.64 6.67 -5.14
C GLY A 141 -1.28 7.97 -5.86
N GLU A 142 -0.17 8.00 -6.61
CA GLU A 142 0.17 9.14 -7.47
C GLU A 142 -0.82 9.26 -8.63
N VAL A 143 -1.28 8.15 -9.21
CA VAL A 143 -2.33 8.16 -10.25
C VAL A 143 -3.66 8.71 -9.73
N GLY A 144 -4.02 8.44 -8.46
CA GLY A 144 -5.24 8.94 -7.84
C GLY A 144 -5.20 10.43 -7.45
N THR A 145 -4.01 10.97 -7.16
CA THR A 145 -3.82 12.35 -6.68
C THR A 145 -3.34 13.31 -7.75
N ALA A 146 -2.77 12.82 -8.83
CA ALA A 146 -2.54 13.59 -10.03
C ALA A 146 -3.88 13.91 -10.69
N ARG A 147 -4.51 14.97 -10.18
CA ARG A 147 -5.59 15.67 -10.84
C ARG A 147 -5.09 15.94 -12.26
N ALA A 148 -5.67 15.27 -13.25
CA ALA A 148 -5.32 15.47 -14.64
C ALA A 148 -5.32 16.99 -14.88
N VAL A 149 -4.15 17.54 -15.18
CA VAL A 149 -4.08 18.89 -15.73
C VAL A 149 -4.63 18.71 -17.13
N VAL A 150 -5.97 18.79 -17.24
CA VAL A 150 -6.67 18.70 -18.50
C VAL A 150 -6.29 19.95 -19.26
N GLU A 151 -5.36 19.83 -20.21
CA GLU A 151 -5.21 20.82 -21.27
C GLU A 151 -6.56 20.91 -22.02
N GLU A 152 -7.04 22.14 -22.20
CA GLU A 152 -8.42 22.47 -22.62
C GLU A 152 -8.84 21.82 -23.94
N ASP A 153 -7.91 21.40 -24.79
CA ASP A 153 -8.21 20.88 -26.12
C ASP A 153 -8.48 19.37 -26.17
N GLY A 154 -8.18 18.63 -25.09
CA GLY A 154 -8.35 17.19 -25.04
C GLY A 154 -7.47 16.40 -26.03
N ARG A 155 -6.47 17.02 -26.66
CA ARG A 155 -5.53 16.35 -27.56
C ARG A 155 -4.51 15.51 -26.79
N TYR A 156 -4.05 16.06 -25.67
CA TYR A 156 -3.01 15.46 -24.86
C TYR A 156 -3.58 14.80 -23.62
N TRP A 157 -3.12 13.59 -23.35
CA TRP A 157 -3.53 12.79 -22.20
C TRP A 157 -2.34 12.54 -21.28
N GLN A 158 -2.36 13.16 -20.11
CA GLN A 158 -1.47 12.79 -19.03
C GLN A 158 -1.88 11.42 -18.48
N VAL A 159 -0.94 10.49 -18.45
CA VAL A 159 -1.10 9.12 -17.97
C VAL A 159 0.15 8.71 -17.18
N PHE A 160 0.10 7.52 -16.57
CA PHE A 160 1.22 6.95 -15.83
C PHE A 160 1.69 5.65 -16.46
N ARG A 161 3.00 5.42 -16.43
CA ARG A 161 3.60 4.13 -16.76
C ARG A 161 3.58 3.18 -15.55
N PRO A 162 3.88 1.88 -15.76
CA PRO A 162 4.00 0.90 -14.68
C PRO A 162 5.03 1.27 -13.60
N ASP A 163 6.06 2.03 -13.96
CA ASP A 163 7.10 2.53 -13.07
C ASP A 163 6.70 3.79 -12.28
N GLY A 164 5.47 4.29 -12.47
CA GLY A 164 4.99 5.53 -11.85
C GLY A 164 5.37 6.81 -12.59
N THR A 165 6.15 6.74 -13.66
CA THR A 165 6.52 7.94 -14.42
C THR A 165 5.31 8.50 -15.15
N SER A 166 5.07 9.80 -14.98
CA SER A 166 4.03 10.51 -15.74
C SER A 166 4.50 10.78 -17.16
N VAL A 167 3.64 10.49 -18.14
CA VAL A 167 3.90 10.74 -19.55
C VAL A 167 2.67 11.33 -20.22
N THR A 168 2.89 12.14 -21.25
CA THR A 168 1.82 12.75 -22.04
C THR A 168 1.67 12.01 -23.36
N LEU A 169 0.49 11.46 -23.62
CA LEU A 169 0.12 10.82 -24.88
C LEU A 169 -0.52 11.84 -25.82
N ASP A 170 -0.12 11.85 -27.10
CA ASP A 170 -0.75 12.66 -28.15
C ASP A 170 -1.76 11.80 -28.92
N LEU A 171 -3.05 12.03 -28.67
CA LEU A 171 -4.15 11.28 -29.30
C LEU A 171 -4.31 11.59 -30.80
N LYS A 172 -3.63 12.62 -31.32
CA LYS A 172 -3.56 12.89 -32.76
C LYS A 172 -2.66 11.88 -33.48
N LYS A 173 -1.64 11.34 -32.80
CA LYS A 173 -0.70 10.38 -33.40
C LYS A 173 -1.31 8.99 -33.53
N LYS A 174 -2.01 8.54 -32.49
CA LYS A 174 -2.74 7.27 -32.50
C LYS A 174 -3.86 7.27 -31.45
N PRO A 175 -4.95 6.53 -31.70
CA PRO A 175 -6.05 6.43 -30.74
C PRO A 175 -5.63 5.68 -29.47
N ALA A 176 -6.41 5.85 -28.43
CA ALA A 176 -6.32 5.15 -27.16
C ALA A 176 -7.44 4.11 -27.05
N VAL A 177 -7.15 2.94 -26.51
CA VAL A 177 -8.15 1.95 -26.08
C VAL A 177 -8.08 1.85 -24.56
N VAL A 178 -9.21 2.14 -23.92
CA VAL A 178 -9.35 2.09 -22.46
C VAL A 178 -10.05 0.79 -22.08
N PHE A 179 -9.45 0.07 -21.13
CA PHE A 179 -9.98 -1.18 -20.59
C PHE A 179 -9.93 -1.18 -19.06
N ALA A 180 -10.60 -2.14 -18.43
CA ALA A 180 -10.46 -2.40 -17.00
C ALA A 180 -10.19 -3.88 -16.75
N TRP A 181 -9.51 -4.19 -15.64
CA TRP A 181 -9.17 -5.58 -15.29
C TRP A 181 -10.41 -6.47 -15.07
N TRP A 182 -11.51 -5.88 -14.59
CA TRP A 182 -12.79 -6.55 -14.35
C TRP A 182 -13.69 -6.66 -15.60
N CYS A 183 -13.29 -6.08 -16.73
CA CYS A 183 -14.09 -6.07 -17.95
C CYS A 183 -13.84 -7.35 -18.77
N HIS A 184 -14.83 -8.24 -18.85
CA HIS A 184 -14.70 -9.47 -19.63
C HIS A 184 -14.61 -9.23 -21.16
N PRO A 185 -15.43 -8.36 -21.78
CA PRO A 185 -15.30 -8.08 -23.22
C PRO A 185 -13.94 -7.49 -23.62
N CYS A 186 -13.21 -6.91 -22.67
CA CYS A 186 -11.89 -6.34 -22.90
C CYS A 186 -10.82 -7.39 -23.21
N ASP A 187 -11.02 -8.67 -22.86
CA ASP A 187 -10.05 -9.73 -23.17
C ASP A 187 -9.88 -9.89 -24.69
N GLN A 188 -10.99 -10.01 -25.42
CA GLN A 188 -10.96 -10.12 -26.88
C GLN A 188 -10.32 -8.88 -27.52
N VAL A 189 -10.70 -7.68 -27.07
CA VAL A 189 -10.17 -6.43 -27.61
C VAL A 189 -8.65 -6.33 -27.41
N LEU A 190 -8.13 -6.73 -26.25
CA LEU A 190 -6.70 -6.73 -25.98
C LEU A 190 -5.96 -7.75 -26.85
N SER A 191 -6.53 -8.94 -27.02
CA SER A 191 -5.98 -9.98 -27.90
C SER A 191 -5.92 -9.51 -29.36
N ASP A 192 -6.99 -8.86 -29.84
CA ASP A 192 -7.04 -8.28 -31.19
C ASP A 192 -5.97 -7.20 -31.36
N ILE A 193 -5.82 -6.29 -30.39
CA ILE A 193 -4.77 -5.25 -30.38
C ILE A 193 -3.37 -5.87 -30.40
N ALA A 194 -3.14 -6.94 -29.65
CA ALA A 194 -1.83 -7.60 -29.60
C ALA A 194 -1.39 -8.12 -30.99
N SER A 195 -2.35 -8.47 -31.85
CA SER A 195 -2.10 -8.93 -33.22
C SER A 195 -1.88 -7.82 -34.25
N MET A 196 -2.15 -6.55 -33.91
CA MET A 196 -1.98 -5.42 -34.82
C MET A 196 -0.50 -5.04 -34.99
N GLU A 197 -0.11 -4.69 -36.21
CA GLU A 197 1.19 -4.09 -36.50
C GLU A 197 1.29 -2.68 -35.91
N GLU A 198 0.26 -1.85 -36.14
CA GLU A 198 0.13 -0.50 -35.57
C GLU A 198 -0.86 -0.49 -34.41
N ARG A 199 -0.33 -0.56 -33.17
CA ARG A 199 -1.16 -0.65 -31.96
C ARG A 199 -1.61 0.72 -31.43
N PRO A 200 -2.88 0.88 -31.01
CA PRO A 200 -3.33 2.04 -30.24
C PRO A 200 -2.54 2.16 -28.92
N TYR A 201 -2.66 3.29 -28.23
CA TYR A 201 -2.27 3.33 -26.82
C TYR A 201 -3.20 2.43 -26.00
N VAL A 202 -2.65 1.60 -25.12
CA VAL A 202 -3.43 0.71 -24.25
C VAL A 202 -3.48 1.30 -22.85
N LEU A 203 -4.67 1.72 -22.41
CA LEU A 203 -4.86 2.39 -21.13
C LEU A 203 -5.73 1.54 -20.19
N GLY A 204 -5.16 1.17 -19.06
CA GLY A 204 -5.90 0.57 -17.96
C GLY A 204 -6.54 1.62 -17.07
N LEU A 205 -7.86 1.51 -16.89
CA LEU A 205 -8.59 2.29 -15.91
C LEU A 205 -8.32 1.73 -14.51
N VAL A 206 -7.62 2.52 -13.70
CA VAL A 206 -7.36 2.20 -12.29
C VAL A 206 -8.31 3.00 -11.41
N MET A 207 -8.88 2.34 -10.40
CA MET A 207 -9.71 3.00 -9.39
C MET A 207 -8.81 3.37 -8.22
N GLU A 208 -9.15 4.41 -7.46
CA GLU A 208 -8.36 4.94 -6.33
C GLU A 208 -7.58 3.86 -5.55
N GLY A 209 -6.26 3.80 -5.78
CA GLY A 209 -5.34 2.90 -5.10
C GLY A 209 -5.40 1.41 -5.48
N ARG A 210 -6.22 1.00 -6.46
CA ARG A 210 -6.47 -0.42 -6.77
C ARG A 210 -6.54 -0.73 -8.26
N GLY A 211 -6.17 -1.96 -8.61
CA GLY A 211 -6.37 -2.49 -9.96
C GLY A 211 -5.17 -2.39 -10.89
N ALA A 212 -4.08 -1.70 -10.51
CA ALA A 212 -2.89 -1.58 -11.37
C ALA A 212 -2.27 -2.95 -11.67
N LYS A 213 -2.06 -3.77 -10.63
CA LYS A 213 -1.50 -5.12 -10.77
C LYS A 213 -2.40 -6.02 -11.62
N GLU A 214 -3.70 -6.02 -11.35
CA GLU A 214 -4.70 -6.82 -12.07
C GLU A 214 -4.81 -6.37 -13.54
N THR A 215 -4.66 -5.07 -13.78
CA THR A 215 -4.66 -4.48 -15.14
C THR A 215 -3.45 -4.95 -15.93
N LEU A 216 -2.25 -4.93 -15.34
CA LEU A 216 -1.04 -5.43 -16.00
C LEU A 216 -1.13 -6.92 -16.27
N GLU A 217 -1.64 -7.68 -15.29
CA GLU A 217 -1.80 -9.12 -15.46
C GLU A 217 -2.80 -9.44 -16.59
N LYS A 218 -3.93 -8.73 -16.66
CA LYS A 218 -4.88 -8.88 -17.77
C LYS A 218 -4.27 -8.52 -19.12
N ALA A 219 -3.52 -7.42 -19.19
CA ALA A 219 -2.81 -7.03 -20.41
C ALA A 219 -1.83 -8.11 -20.86
N ARG A 220 -1.02 -8.62 -19.92
CA ARG A 220 -0.03 -9.69 -20.15
C ARG A 220 -0.69 -10.98 -20.64
N LEU A 221 -1.78 -11.41 -20.01
CA LEU A 221 -2.52 -12.61 -20.40
C LEU A 221 -3.13 -12.52 -21.81
N ASN A 222 -3.40 -11.31 -22.28
CA ASN A 222 -3.92 -11.03 -23.62
C ASN A 222 -2.81 -10.58 -24.61
N GLY A 223 -1.53 -10.81 -24.29
CA GLY A 223 -0.42 -10.59 -25.23
C GLY A 223 0.08 -9.16 -25.35
N ILE A 224 -0.35 -8.24 -24.47
CA ILE A 224 0.15 -6.87 -24.42
C ILE A 224 1.38 -6.77 -23.50
N PRO A 225 2.54 -6.29 -23.98
CA PRO A 225 3.72 -6.07 -23.15
C PRO A 225 3.46 -5.04 -22.04
N GLU A 226 4.00 -5.27 -20.84
CA GLU A 226 3.81 -4.39 -19.68
C GLU A 226 4.23 -2.93 -19.96
N ASN A 227 5.31 -2.72 -20.70
CA ASN A 227 5.83 -1.40 -21.06
C ASN A 227 4.98 -0.66 -22.13
N GLU A 228 3.95 -1.30 -22.68
CA GLU A 228 2.99 -0.68 -23.60
C GLU A 228 1.66 -0.32 -22.91
N VAL A 229 1.50 -0.64 -21.62
CA VAL A 229 0.32 -0.33 -20.82
C VAL A 229 0.53 0.98 -20.06
N TYR A 230 -0.49 1.84 -20.09
CA TYR A 230 -0.53 3.07 -19.31
C TYR A 230 -1.71 3.04 -18.35
N PHE A 231 -1.64 3.81 -17.27
CA PHE A 231 -2.70 3.92 -16.27
C PHE A 231 -3.30 5.31 -16.26
N ARG A 232 -4.61 5.36 -16.02
CA ARG A 232 -5.35 6.60 -15.77
C ARG A 232 -6.49 6.33 -14.79
N SER A 233 -6.72 7.28 -13.91
CA SER A 233 -7.97 7.40 -13.16
C SER A 233 -8.84 8.43 -13.87
N ASP A 234 -10.02 8.03 -14.37
CA ASP A 234 -10.96 8.94 -15.02
C ASP A 234 -12.40 8.58 -14.66
N SER A 235 -13.04 9.43 -13.86
CA SER A 235 -14.42 9.25 -13.43
C SER A 235 -15.44 9.51 -14.55
N ASN A 236 -15.03 10.10 -15.68
CA ASN A 236 -15.93 10.37 -16.80
C ASN A 236 -16.13 9.14 -17.69
N ILE A 237 -15.23 8.14 -17.62
CA ILE A 237 -15.34 6.90 -18.40
C ILE A 237 -16.28 5.92 -17.67
N LYS A 238 -17.55 5.93 -18.07
CA LYS A 238 -18.59 5.10 -17.44
C LYS A 238 -18.62 3.64 -17.91
N LYS A 239 -17.99 3.34 -19.05
CA LYS A 239 -18.02 2.02 -19.70
C LYS A 239 -16.69 1.72 -20.38
N VAL A 240 -16.32 0.45 -20.41
CA VAL A 240 -15.16 -0.12 -21.11
C VAL A 240 -15.58 -1.46 -21.75
N PRO A 241 -14.93 -1.90 -22.85
CA PRO A 241 -13.86 -1.23 -23.56
C PRO A 241 -14.37 -0.04 -24.39
N VAL A 242 -13.57 1.02 -24.47
CA VAL A 242 -13.86 2.18 -25.33
C VAL A 242 -12.62 2.60 -26.10
N LYS A 243 -12.81 3.02 -27.35
CA LYS A 243 -11.78 3.66 -28.15
C LYS A 243 -11.95 5.16 -28.05
N ILE A 244 -10.86 5.88 -27.80
CA ILE A 244 -10.83 7.32 -27.67
C ILE A 244 -9.86 7.85 -28.72
N ARG A 245 -10.35 8.76 -29.56
CA ARG A 245 -9.55 9.41 -30.60
C ARG A 245 -9.77 10.91 -30.58
N TYR A 246 -8.79 11.65 -31.07
CA TYR A 246 -8.93 13.08 -31.32
C TYR A 246 -9.33 13.30 -32.78
N ASP A 247 -10.40 14.06 -33.03
CA ASP A 247 -10.91 14.32 -34.39
C ASP A 247 -10.37 15.60 -35.04
N GLY A 248 -9.55 16.37 -34.30
CA GLY A 248 -9.06 17.68 -34.72
C GLY A 248 -9.68 18.84 -33.93
N GLU A 249 -10.81 18.61 -33.27
CA GLU A 249 -11.50 19.59 -32.42
C GLU A 249 -11.67 19.08 -30.99
N LYS A 250 -12.03 17.80 -30.82
CA LYS A 250 -12.35 17.20 -29.53
C LYS A 250 -12.05 15.70 -29.45
N GLN A 251 -12.20 15.15 -28.25
CA GLN A 251 -12.18 13.72 -28.03
C GLN A 251 -13.52 13.10 -28.45
N VAL A 252 -13.43 12.01 -29.20
CA VAL A 252 -14.56 11.15 -29.57
C VAL A 252 -14.40 9.81 -28.86
N VAL A 253 -15.41 9.44 -28.08
CA VAL A 253 -15.47 8.15 -27.37
C VAL A 253 -16.36 7.20 -28.18
N GLU A 254 -15.79 6.11 -28.68
CA GLU A 254 -16.47 5.09 -29.47
C GLU A 254 -16.51 3.78 -28.66
N GLY A 255 -17.70 3.21 -28.47
CA GLY A 255 -17.81 1.87 -27.89
C GLY A 255 -17.24 0.83 -28.85
N ILE A 256 -16.40 -0.07 -28.33
CA ILE A 256 -15.91 -1.22 -29.08
C ILE A 256 -16.92 -2.36 -28.87
N LYS A 257 -17.47 -2.89 -29.96
CA LYS A 257 -18.43 -3.99 -29.94
C LYS A 257 -17.71 -5.33 -30.07
#